data_AF-A0A845ZMJ9-F1
#
_entry.id   AF-A0A845ZMJ9-F1
#
_cell.length_a   1.000
_cell.length_b   1.000
_cell.length_c   1.000
_cell.angle_alpha   90.00
_cell.angle_beta   90.00
_cell.angle_gamma   90.00
#
_symmetry.space_group_name_H-M   'P 1'
#
loop_
_entity.id
_entity.type
_entity.pdbx_description
1 polymer ?
#
loop_
_entity_poly.entity_id
_entity_poly.type
_entity_poly.pdbx_seq_one_letter_code
_entity_poly.pdbx_strand_id
1 'polypeptide(L)' 'IYFSWGAIVNSWTIQEMSPDPGGLPRYPIKSMIIVSFGLLILQGISEAIKNWAIFAGYLAPQEEE' A
#
# COMPACT_ATOMS: atom_id res chain seq x y z
N ILE A 1 -0.79 -5.82 -8.24
CA ILE A 1 -2.07 -5.09 -7.94
C ILE A 1 -3.22 -5.67 -8.75
N TYR A 2 -3.22 -5.59 -10.10
CA TYR A 2 -4.32 -6.12 -10.94
C TYR A 2 -4.62 -7.61 -10.71
N PHE A 3 -3.59 -8.47 -10.70
CA PHE A 3 -3.76 -9.90 -10.47
C PHE A 3 -4.22 -10.26 -9.05
N SER A 4 -3.88 -9.42 -8.06
CA SER A 4 -4.22 -9.64 -6.65
C SER A 4 -5.65 -9.23 -6.32
N TRP A 5 -6.28 -8.38 -7.15
CA TRP A 5 -7.61 -7.83 -6.91
C TRP A 5 -8.69 -8.92 -6.88
N GLY A 6 -8.69 -9.84 -7.85
CA GLY A 6 -9.67 -10.94 -7.92
C GLY A 6 -9.59 -11.88 -6.71
N ALA A 7 -8.38 -12.17 -6.23
CA ALA A 7 -8.17 -13.00 -5.04
C ALA A 7 -8.66 -12.32 -3.75
N ILE A 8 -8.56 -11.00 -3.67
CA ILE A 8 -9.04 -10.23 -2.50
C ILE A 8 -10.55 -10.13 -2.50
N VAL A 9 -11.18 -9.78 -3.63
CA VAL A 9 -12.64 -9.72 -3.75
C VAL A 9 -13.27 -11.08 -3.44
N ASN A 10 -12.67 -12.17 -3.91
CA ASN A 10 -13.14 -13.51 -3.60
C ASN A 10 -12.96 -13.84 -2.09
N SER A 11 -11.80 -13.52 -1.51
CA SER A 11 -11.52 -13.69 -0.07
C SER A 11 -12.47 -12.87 0.83
N TRP A 12 -12.89 -11.68 0.40
CA TRP A 12 -13.91 -10.87 1.07
C TRP A 12 -15.32 -11.47 0.93
N THR A 13 -15.65 -12.03 -0.24
CA THR A 13 -16.95 -12.69 -0.50
C THR A 13 -17.13 -13.95 0.35
N ILE A 14 -16.07 -14.74 0.51
CA ILE A 14 -16.09 -15.99 1.29
C ILE A 14 -15.78 -15.79 2.78
N GLN A 15 -15.61 -14.53 3.24
CA GLN A 15 -15.18 -14.17 4.60
C GLN A 15 -14.08 -15.09 5.12
N GLU A 16 -13.00 -15.21 4.32
CA GLU A 16 -12.01 -16.26 4.50
C GLU A 16 -11.42 -16.23 5.93
N MET A 17 -11.75 -17.25 6.72
CA MET A 17 -11.37 -17.38 8.11
C MET A 17 -10.25 -18.42 8.24
N SER A 18 -9.31 -18.23 9.19
CA SER A 18 -8.31 -19.27 9.43
C SER A 18 -9.01 -20.54 9.93
N PRO A 19 -8.64 -21.74 9.44
CA PRO A 19 -9.19 -23.01 9.92
C PRO A 19 -8.78 -23.35 11.36
N ASP A 20 -7.90 -22.55 11.97
CA ASP A 20 -7.57 -22.63 13.38
C ASP A 20 -8.79 -22.29 14.25
N PRO A 21 -9.08 -23.04 15.33
CA PRO A 21 -10.14 -22.69 16.26
C PRO A 21 -9.87 -21.30 16.88
N GLY A 22 -10.74 -20.33 16.60
CA GLY A 22 -10.54 -18.91 16.97
C GLY A 22 -9.76 -18.08 15.93
N GLY A 23 -9.59 -18.60 14.71
CA GLY A 23 -8.79 -18.03 13.65
C GLY A 23 -9.18 -16.61 13.22
N LEU A 24 -8.20 -15.72 13.17
CA LEU A 24 -8.38 -14.34 12.69
C LEU A 24 -8.94 -14.31 11.25
N PRO A 25 -9.83 -13.37 10.94
CA PRO A 25 -10.26 -13.16 9.57
C PRO A 25 -9.05 -12.81 8.69
N ARG A 26 -8.85 -13.56 7.59
CA ARG A 26 -7.69 -13.39 6.70
C ARG A 26 -7.93 -12.30 5.64
N TYR A 27 -9.20 -12.00 5.36
CA TYR A 27 -9.61 -11.01 4.36
C TYR A 27 -9.13 -9.57 4.65
N PRO A 28 -9.08 -9.05 5.90
CA PRO A 28 -8.56 -7.71 6.19
C PRO A 28 -7.04 -7.63 5.98
N ILE A 29 -6.30 -8.66 6.40
CA ILE A 29 -4.84 -8.72 6.26
C ILE A 29 -4.45 -8.71 4.77
N LYS A 30 -5.15 -9.49 3.93
CA LYS A 30 -4.94 -9.48 2.48
C LYS A 30 -5.20 -8.10 1.86
N SER A 31 -6.18 -7.34 2.38
CA SER A 31 -6.44 -5.98 1.92
C SER A 31 -5.35 -4.99 2.33
N MET A 32 -4.81 -5.13 3.55
CA MET A 32 -3.72 -4.29 4.06
C MET A 32 -2.46 -4.37 3.20
N ILE A 33 -2.17 -5.53 2.59
CA ILE A 33 -1.04 -5.67 1.67
C ILE A 33 -1.20 -4.71 0.47
N ILE A 34 -2.37 -4.68 -0.17
CA ILE A 34 -2.61 -3.74 -1.29
C ILE A 34 -2.55 -2.29 -0.82
N VAL A 35 -3.15 -1.99 0.34
CA VAL A 35 -3.13 -0.64 0.91
C VAL A 35 -1.68 -0.18 1.14
N SER A 36 -0.83 -1.01 1.76
CA SER A 36 0.58 -0.69 2.00
C SER A 36 1.34 -0.40 0.71
N PHE A 37 1.17 -1.21 -0.33
CA PHE A 37 1.79 -0.95 -1.64
C PHE A 37 1.22 0.31 -2.31
N GLY A 38 -0.08 0.58 -2.17
CA GLY A 38 -0.70 1.81 -2.65
C GLY A 38 -0.14 3.05 -1.96
N LEU A 39 0.01 3.01 -0.63
CA LEU A 39 0.62 4.08 0.16
C LEU A 39 2.10 4.27 -0.20
N LEU A 40 2.86 3.19 -0.43
CA LEU A 40 4.26 3.28 -0.87
C LEU A 40 4.39 3.95 -2.24
N ILE A 41 3.51 3.63 -3.19
CA ILE A 41 3.48 4.31 -4.50
C ILE A 41 3.18 5.80 -4.32
N LEU A 42 2.20 6.14 -3.48
CA LEU A 42 1.85 7.53 -3.20
C LEU A 42 3.02 8.28 -2.55
N GLN A 43 3.72 7.66 -1.60
CA GLN A 43 4.94 8.19 -1.00
C GLN A 43 6.04 8.40 -2.06
N GLY A 44 6.27 7.40 -2.91
CA GLY A 44 7.25 7.51 -4.01
C GLY A 44 6.94 8.63 -4.99
N ILE A 45 5.66 8.86 -5.32
CA ILE A 45 5.23 9.99 -6.16
C ILE A 45 5.50 11.32 -5.46
N SER A 46 5.18 11.43 -4.17
CA SER A 46 5.48 12.62 -3.37
C SER A 46 6.98 12.94 -3.39
N GLU A 47 7.82 11.95 -3.10
CA GLU A 47 9.28 12.11 -3.12
C GLU A 47 9.82 12.42 -4.52
N ALA A 48 9.27 11.81 -5.58
CA ALA A 48 9.67 12.11 -6.95
C ALA A 48 9.39 13.57 -7.33
N ILE A 49 8.22 14.11 -6.95
CA ILE A 49 7.87 15.51 -7.20
C ILE A 49 8.79 16.45 -6.43
N LYS A 50 9.03 16.18 -5.14
CA LYS A 50 9.95 17.00 -4.31
C LYS A 50 11.35 17.01 -4.89
N ASN A 51 11.89 15.83 -5.23
CA ASN A 51 13.22 15.72 -5.83
C ASN A 51 13.30 16.41 -7.19
N TRP A 52 12.25 16.33 -8.01
CA TRP A 52 12.19 17.06 -9.27
C TRP A 52 12.22 18.58 -9.05
N ALA A 53 11.49 19.08 -8.07
CA ALA A 53 11.49 20.50 -7.73
C ALA A 53 12.84 20.98 -7.17
N ILE A 54 13.55 20.14 -6.42
CA ILE A 54 14.94 20.42 -5.98
C ILE A 54 15.86 20.48 -7.21
N PHE A 55 15.78 19.49 -8.10
CA PHE A 55 16.60 19.44 -9.31
C PHE A 55 16.37 20.64 -10.25
N ALA A 56 15.11 21.09 -10.36
CA ALA A 56 14.75 22.27 -11.12
C ALA A 56 15.06 23.60 -10.41
N GLY A 57 15.61 23.56 -9.19
CA GLY A 57 16.00 24.74 -8.41
C GLY A 57 14.84 25.50 -7.76
N TYR A 58 13.64 24.91 -7.70
CA TYR A 58 12.46 25.52 -7.06
C TYR A 58 12.44 25.31 -5.53
N LEU A 59 13.14 24.30 -5.02
CA LEU A 59 13.18 23.95 -3.60
C LEU A 59 14.62 23.70 -3.14
N ALA A 60 14.97 24.19 -1.95
CA ALA A 60 16.21 23.80 -1.29
C ALA A 60 16.09 22.36 -0.76
N PRO A 61 17.18 21.57 -0.77
CA PRO A 61 17.19 20.27 -0.10
C PRO A 61 16.74 20.44 1.36
N GLN A 62 15.76 19.64 1.78
CA GLN A 62 15.38 19.59 3.19
C GLN A 62 16.53 18.93 3.95
N GLU A 63 17.20 19.66 4.84
CA GLU A 63 18.10 19.07 5.82
C GLU A 63 17.23 18.25 6.79
N GLU A 64 17.32 16.92 6.71
CA GLU A 64 16.72 16.02 7.70
C GLU A 64 17.54 16.17 9.00
N GLU A 65 16.94 16.80 10.03
CA GLU A 65 17.46 16.89 11.41
C GLU A 65 17.29 15.59 12.18
#